data_AF-A0A7K4A5E7-F1
#
_entry.id   AF-A0A7K4A5E7-F1
#
_cell.length_a   1.000
_cell.length_b   1.000
_cell.length_c   1.000
_cell.angle_alpha   90.00
_cell.angle_beta   90.00
_cell.angle_gamma   90.00
#
_symmetry.space_group_name_H-M   'P 1'
#
loop_
_entity.id
_entity.type
_entity.pdbx_description
1 polymer ?
#
loop_
_entity_poly.entity_id
_entity_poly.type
_entity_poly.pdbx_seq_one_letter_code
_entity_poly.pdbx_strand_id
1 'polypeptide(L)'
;MVSMYVMVSPCILHPQLRAKGITRDKDLEWFSRAIQRCHQYGIEVVSLPCPETLYLGYDREPGVFLDRLDTKEFADLLDLLEEKVREIISKRGPPLCIVGVNSSPACGVNTTWYGPRGSPDARRREWGAFLSRFPDLPAIDVSDFSRYRVYLAAPLFSLAERRYNIQLADLLRRNCYEVYLPQD
;
A
#
# COMPACT_ATOMS: atom_id res chain seq x y z
N MET A 1 -12.86 -15.47 16.00
CA MET A 1 -12.62 -15.24 14.55
C MET A 1 -11.46 -14.27 14.44
N VAL A 2 -10.36 -14.67 13.80
CA VAL A 2 -9.30 -13.70 13.47
C VAL A 2 -9.85 -12.86 12.32
N SER A 3 -10.08 -11.57 12.57
CA SER A 3 -10.52 -10.63 11.53
C SER A 3 -9.40 -10.47 10.50
N MET A 4 -9.72 -10.57 9.21
CA MET A 4 -8.76 -10.26 8.15
C MET A 4 -8.47 -8.76 8.19
N TYR A 5 -7.19 -8.38 8.17
CA TYR A 5 -6.82 -6.98 8.21
C TYR A 5 -5.63 -6.67 7.30
N VAL A 6 -5.58 -5.42 6.85
CA VAL A 6 -4.43 -4.83 6.16
C VAL A 6 -3.88 -3.69 6.99
N MET A 7 -2.57 -3.50 6.89
CA MET A 7 -1.92 -2.31 7.43
C MET A 7 -1.76 -1.29 6.31
N VAL A 8 -2.14 -0.03 6.53
CA VAL A 8 -2.12 0.98 5.45
C VAL A 8 -1.24 2.15 5.82
N SER A 9 -0.52 2.69 4.85
CA SER A 9 0.12 3.99 5.01
C SER A 9 -0.94 5.03 5.39
N PRO A 10 -0.70 5.84 6.43
CA PRO A 10 -1.75 6.67 7.02
C PRO A 10 -2.27 7.74 6.06
N CYS A 11 -1.48 8.12 5.04
CA CYS A 11 -1.92 9.02 3.99
C CYS A 11 -3.03 8.47 3.09
N ILE A 12 -3.27 7.15 3.09
CA ILE A 12 -4.41 6.53 2.39
C ILE A 12 -5.73 6.89 3.10
N LEU A 13 -5.70 7.01 4.43
CA LEU A 13 -6.84 7.43 5.25
C LEU A 13 -6.94 8.95 5.38
N HIS A 14 -5.78 9.61 5.43
CA HIS A 14 -5.65 11.04 5.70
C HIS A 14 -4.67 11.66 4.68
N PRO A 15 -5.13 11.98 3.46
CA PRO A 15 -4.27 12.47 2.38
C PRO A 15 -3.46 13.73 2.74
N GLN A 16 -3.94 14.53 3.70
CA GLN A 16 -3.26 15.69 4.25
C GLN A 16 -1.93 15.37 4.98
N LEU A 17 -1.66 14.10 5.28
CA LEU A 17 -0.37 13.67 5.85
C LEU A 17 0.76 13.61 4.82
N ARG A 18 0.44 13.69 3.52
CA ARG A 18 1.47 13.77 2.48
C ARG A 18 2.13 15.15 2.48
N ALA A 19 3.33 15.22 1.93
CA ALA A 19 4.00 16.50 1.71
C ALA A 19 3.13 17.43 0.85
N LYS A 20 3.38 18.73 0.96
CA LYS A 20 2.59 19.74 0.26
C LYS A 20 2.69 19.58 -1.26
N GLY A 21 1.54 19.68 -1.95
CA GLY A 21 1.49 19.78 -3.42
C GLY A 21 1.78 18.49 -4.19
N ILE A 22 1.93 17.32 -3.53
CA ILE A 22 2.23 16.05 -4.23
C ILE A 22 1.03 15.12 -4.39
N THR A 23 -0.07 15.37 -3.68
CA THR A 23 -1.29 14.57 -3.78
C THR A 23 -2.07 14.98 -5.03
N ARG A 24 -2.26 14.04 -5.96
CA ARG A 24 -3.03 14.25 -7.19
C ARG A 24 -4.42 13.64 -7.08
N ASP A 25 -5.36 14.06 -7.91
CA ASP A 25 -6.72 13.51 -7.95
C ASP A 25 -6.72 11.98 -8.13
N LYS A 26 -5.83 11.47 -8.98
CA LYS A 26 -5.66 10.04 -9.19
C LYS A 26 -5.21 9.28 -7.93
N ASP A 27 -4.41 9.92 -7.08
CA ASP A 27 -4.01 9.31 -5.80
C ASP A 27 -5.22 9.20 -4.88
N LEU A 28 -6.06 10.24 -4.82
CA LEU A 28 -7.30 10.24 -4.04
C LEU A 28 -8.28 9.17 -4.53
N GLU A 29 -8.39 8.97 -5.84
CA GLU A 29 -9.17 7.87 -6.41
C GLU A 29 -8.65 6.50 -5.96
N TRP A 30 -7.33 6.27 -6.01
CA TRP A 30 -6.73 5.01 -5.56
C TRP A 30 -6.97 4.79 -4.07
N PHE A 31 -6.81 5.83 -3.24
CA PHE A 31 -7.06 5.75 -1.80
C PHE A 31 -8.52 5.38 -1.52
N SER A 32 -9.46 6.10 -2.13
CA SER A 32 -10.89 5.82 -2.00
C SER A 32 -11.25 4.40 -2.42
N ARG A 33 -10.74 3.94 -3.57
CA ARG A 33 -10.99 2.57 -4.06
C ARG A 33 -10.36 1.49 -3.16
N ALA A 34 -9.20 1.74 -2.59
CA ALA A 34 -8.57 0.83 -1.63
C ALA A 34 -9.43 0.67 -0.37
N ILE A 35 -9.94 1.77 0.18
CA ILE A 35 -10.85 1.73 1.34
C ILE A 35 -12.18 1.08 0.97
N GLN A 36 -12.72 1.36 -0.21
CA GLN A 36 -13.93 0.71 -0.71
C GLN A 36 -13.76 -0.81 -0.80
N ARG A 37 -12.61 -1.29 -1.32
CA ARG A 37 -12.29 -2.73 -1.35
C ARG A 37 -12.37 -3.34 0.05
N CYS A 38 -11.70 -2.70 1.02
CA CYS A 38 -11.68 -3.19 2.37
C CYS A 38 -13.09 -3.27 2.98
N HIS A 39 -13.89 -2.22 2.80
CA HIS A 39 -15.29 -2.20 3.26
C HIS A 39 -16.13 -3.30 2.61
N GLN A 40 -16.04 -3.46 1.28
CA GLN A 40 -16.82 -4.44 0.51
C GLN A 40 -16.55 -5.89 0.95
N TYR A 41 -15.31 -6.22 1.32
CA TYR A 41 -14.90 -7.57 1.69
C TYR A 41 -14.73 -7.77 3.20
N GLY A 42 -15.12 -6.78 4.03
CA GLY A 42 -14.99 -6.87 5.48
C GLY A 42 -13.54 -6.99 5.96
N ILE A 43 -12.59 -6.40 5.23
CA ILE A 43 -11.17 -6.35 5.62
C ILE A 43 -10.99 -5.15 6.55
N GLU A 44 -10.53 -5.39 7.77
CA GLU A 44 -10.22 -4.34 8.72
C GLU A 44 -9.01 -3.52 8.23
N VAL A 45 -9.09 -2.20 8.40
CA VAL A 45 -8.01 -1.27 8.03
C VAL A 45 -7.31 -0.80 9.30
N VAL A 46 -6.04 -1.16 9.44
CA VAL A 46 -5.17 -0.72 10.54
C VAL A 46 -4.19 0.31 10.00
N SER A 47 -4.17 1.51 10.57
CA SER A 47 -3.24 2.56 10.14
C SER A 47 -1.82 2.27 10.66
N LEU A 48 -0.83 2.36 9.77
CA LEU A 48 0.57 2.48 10.17
C LEU A 48 0.85 3.88 10.73
N PRO A 49 1.91 4.06 11.55
CA PRO A 49 2.43 5.37 11.87
C PRO A 49 3.08 6.03 10.64
N CYS A 50 3.05 7.37 10.58
CA CYS A 50 3.77 8.11 9.54
C CYS A 50 5.12 8.59 10.07
N PRO A 51 6.25 7.92 9.79
CA PRO A 51 7.54 8.35 10.28
C PRO A 51 7.90 9.76 9.78
N GLU A 52 7.61 10.06 8.52
CA GLU A 52 7.90 11.37 7.93
C GLU A 52 7.13 12.50 8.62
N THR A 53 5.83 12.34 8.89
CA THR A 53 5.04 13.38 9.58
C THR A 53 5.42 13.48 11.04
N LEU A 54 5.72 12.37 11.71
CA LEU A 54 6.17 12.39 13.11
C LEU A 54 7.52 13.10 13.28
N TYR A 55 8.40 13.01 12.28
CA TYR A 55 9.72 13.63 12.32
C TYR A 55 9.74 15.07 11.78
N LEU A 56 9.15 15.30 10.61
CA LEU A 56 9.21 16.59 9.90
C LEU A 56 7.99 17.49 10.15
N GLY A 57 6.93 16.96 10.77
CA GLY A 57 5.66 17.66 10.97
C GLY A 57 4.69 17.58 9.79
N TYR A 58 3.53 18.19 9.99
CA TYR A 58 2.52 18.44 8.95
C TYR A 58 3.01 19.50 7.96
N ASP A 59 2.42 19.53 6.77
CA ASP A 59 2.72 20.53 5.72
C ASP A 59 4.19 20.63 5.29
N ARG A 60 4.98 19.58 5.52
CA ARG A 60 6.37 19.50 5.08
C ARG A 60 6.49 19.63 3.56
N GLU A 61 7.56 20.28 3.12
CA GLU A 61 7.94 20.27 1.70
C GLU A 61 8.35 18.86 1.23
N PRO A 62 8.20 18.52 -0.05
CA PRO A 62 8.70 17.27 -0.60
C PRO A 62 10.23 17.15 -0.47
N GLY A 63 10.72 15.94 -0.23
CA GLY A 63 12.15 15.69 -0.05
C GLY A 63 12.56 14.26 -0.38
N VAL A 64 13.86 14.07 -0.54
CA VAL A 64 14.51 12.76 -0.67
C VAL A 64 15.06 12.32 0.69
N PHE A 65 15.23 11.01 0.89
CA PHE A 65 15.67 10.45 2.16
C PHE A 65 17.03 11.02 2.62
N LEU A 66 18.07 10.93 1.77
CA LEU A 66 19.43 11.33 2.14
C LEU A 66 19.54 12.80 2.57
N ASP A 67 18.71 13.68 2.01
CA ASP A 67 18.79 15.11 2.32
C ASP A 67 18.15 15.47 3.67
N ARG A 68 17.14 14.71 4.12
CA ARG A 68 16.23 15.16 5.21
C ARG A 68 15.96 14.14 6.30
N LEU A 69 16.21 12.86 6.03
CA LEU A 69 15.78 11.72 6.85
C LEU A 69 16.95 10.78 7.18
N ASP A 70 18.10 10.90 6.51
CA ASP A 70 19.31 10.13 6.85
C ASP A 70 20.02 10.73 8.06
N THR A 71 19.35 10.69 9.20
CA THR A 71 19.85 11.14 10.50
C THR A 71 19.69 10.05 11.54
N LYS A 72 20.51 10.11 12.59
CA LYS A 72 20.41 9.16 13.70
C LYS A 72 19.04 9.25 14.38
N GLU A 73 18.52 10.45 14.56
CA GLU A 73 17.24 10.70 15.21
C GLU A 73 16.08 10.08 14.43
N PHE A 74 16.13 10.14 13.09
CA PHE A 74 15.12 9.49 12.26
C PHE A 74 15.25 7.97 12.31
N ALA A 75 16.47 7.43 12.30
CA ALA A 75 16.70 6.00 12.43
C ALA A 75 16.16 5.46 13.79
N ASP A 76 16.45 6.15 14.89
CA ASP A 76 15.95 5.80 16.22
C ASP A 76 14.39 5.88 16.28
N LEU A 77 13.79 6.84 15.57
CA LEU A 77 12.34 6.89 15.40
C LEU A 77 11.81 5.68 14.63
N LEU A 78 12.47 5.26 13.55
CA LEU A 78 12.05 4.08 12.79
C LEU A 78 12.08 2.82 13.65
N ASP A 79 13.10 2.65 14.49
CA ASP A 79 13.20 1.50 15.41
C ASP A 79 12.01 1.48 16.40
N LEU A 80 11.70 2.62 17.02
CA LEU A 80 10.54 2.73 17.92
C LEU A 80 9.20 2.42 17.22
N LEU A 81 9.04 2.88 15.97
CA LEU A 81 7.82 2.63 15.20
C LEU A 81 7.74 1.18 14.74
N GLU A 82 8.86 0.55 14.41
CA GLU A 82 8.95 -0.86 14.08
C GLU A 82 8.45 -1.71 15.24
N GLU A 83 8.94 -1.47 16.47
CA GLU A 83 8.51 -2.18 17.67
C GLU A 83 6.99 -2.11 17.88
N LYS A 84 6.40 -0.91 17.75
CA LYS A 84 4.95 -0.70 17.89
C LYS A 84 4.15 -1.48 16.85
N VAL A 85 4.61 -1.50 15.59
CA VAL A 85 3.93 -2.25 14.53
C VAL A 85 4.07 -3.76 14.77
N ARG A 86 5.25 -4.23 15.18
CA ARG A 86 5.47 -5.65 15.54
C ARG A 86 4.64 -6.08 16.74
N GLU A 87 4.38 -5.20 17.70
CA GLU A 87 3.46 -5.47 18.81
C GLU A 87 2.01 -5.65 18.35
N ILE A 88 1.55 -4.87 17.36
CA ILE A 88 0.22 -5.06 16.77
C ILE A 88 0.15 -6.43 16.09
N ILE A 89 1.19 -6.79 15.32
CA ILE A 89 1.27 -8.07 14.61
C ILE A 89 1.32 -9.24 15.59
N SER A 90 2.09 -9.14 16.69
CA SER A 90 2.19 -10.23 17.67
C SER A 90 0.86 -10.53 18.36
N LYS A 91 0.02 -9.52 18.57
CA LYS A 91 -1.31 -9.66 19.17
C LYS A 91 -2.38 -10.16 18.19
N ARG A 92 -2.28 -9.78 16.91
CA ARG A 92 -3.33 -10.03 15.89
C ARG A 92 -3.00 -11.16 14.92
N GLY A 93 -1.74 -11.61 14.88
CA GLY A 93 -1.21 -12.39 13.78
C GLY A 93 -0.79 -11.52 12.59
N PRO A 94 -0.17 -12.11 11.55
CA PRO A 94 0.29 -11.37 10.37
C PRO A 94 -0.88 -10.73 9.59
N PRO A 95 -0.73 -9.50 9.07
CA PRO A 95 -1.70 -8.89 8.16
C PRO A 95 -1.74 -9.61 6.82
N LEU A 96 -2.79 -9.39 6.03
CA LEU A 96 -2.84 -9.83 4.62
C LEU A 96 -1.70 -9.19 3.82
N CYS A 97 -1.49 -7.89 4.02
CA CYS A 97 -0.38 -7.13 3.46
C CYS A 97 -0.26 -5.75 4.12
N ILE A 98 0.85 -5.07 3.83
CA ILE A 98 1.00 -3.63 3.99
C ILE A 98 0.64 -2.94 2.67
N VAL A 99 -0.25 -1.94 2.72
CA VAL A 99 -0.58 -1.07 1.59
C VAL A 99 0.22 0.22 1.71
N GLY A 100 1.24 0.36 0.86
CA GLY A 100 2.12 1.53 0.81
C GLY A 100 1.77 2.52 -0.29
N VAL A 101 2.52 3.61 -0.38
CA VAL A 101 2.36 4.63 -1.43
C VAL A 101 3.70 4.88 -2.11
N ASN A 102 3.77 4.56 -3.40
CA ASN A 102 4.97 4.72 -4.19
C ASN A 102 5.57 6.12 -4.12
N SER A 103 6.90 6.16 -4.23
CA SER A 103 7.72 7.38 -4.17
C SER A 103 7.74 8.06 -2.80
N SER A 104 7.21 7.46 -1.74
CA SER A 104 7.49 7.93 -0.38
C SER A 104 8.87 7.44 0.06
N PRO A 105 9.74 8.32 0.62
CA PRO A 105 11.02 7.94 1.20
C PRO A 105 10.91 6.82 2.25
N ALA A 106 9.82 6.80 3.03
CA ALA A 106 9.61 5.84 4.11
C ALA A 106 8.62 4.73 3.76
N CYS A 107 7.52 5.05 3.08
CA CYS A 107 6.39 4.15 2.80
C CYS A 107 6.31 3.65 1.35
N GLY A 108 7.34 3.88 0.53
CA GLY A 108 7.41 3.40 -0.85
C GLY A 108 7.43 1.88 -0.96
N VAL A 109 6.75 1.32 -1.95
CA VAL A 109 6.69 -0.15 -2.18
C VAL A 109 7.51 -0.55 -3.40
N ASN A 110 7.14 -0.08 -4.59
CA ASN A 110 7.87 -0.39 -5.83
C ASN A 110 8.96 0.65 -6.10
N THR A 111 8.79 1.87 -5.59
CA THR A 111 9.77 2.95 -5.74
C THR A 111 9.83 3.85 -4.51
N THR A 112 11.00 4.40 -4.24
CA THR A 112 11.26 5.35 -3.14
C THR A 112 12.17 6.50 -3.60
N TRP A 113 12.02 7.67 -2.99
CA TRP A 113 12.93 8.81 -3.16
C TRP A 113 14.02 8.74 -2.10
N TYR A 114 15.12 8.06 -2.41
CA TYR A 114 16.23 7.83 -1.49
C TYR A 114 17.45 8.69 -1.81
N GLY A 115 17.97 8.59 -3.05
CA GLY A 115 19.28 9.10 -3.44
C GLY A 115 19.42 10.62 -3.50
N PRO A 116 20.61 11.13 -3.87
CA PRO A 116 20.94 12.56 -3.85
C PRO A 116 19.98 13.37 -4.73
N ARG A 117 19.47 14.50 -4.24
CA ARG A 117 18.55 15.35 -5.02
C ARG A 117 19.18 15.75 -6.36
N GLY A 118 18.40 15.58 -7.43
CA GLY A 118 18.83 15.92 -8.80
C GLY A 118 19.66 14.84 -9.50
N SER A 119 20.01 13.75 -8.82
CA SER A 119 20.67 12.59 -9.43
C SER A 119 19.66 11.67 -10.15
N PRO A 120 20.07 10.99 -11.24
CA PRO A 120 19.31 9.84 -11.78
C PRO A 120 18.98 8.77 -10.72
N ASP A 121 19.83 8.64 -9.70
CA ASP A 121 19.71 7.65 -8.61
C ASP A 121 18.86 8.15 -7.44
N ALA A 122 18.30 9.36 -7.53
CA ALA A 122 17.42 9.93 -6.52
C ALA A 122 16.18 9.06 -6.28
N ARG A 123 15.66 8.44 -7.36
CA ARG A 123 14.54 7.50 -7.29
C ARG A 123 15.03 6.08 -7.50
N ARG A 124 14.76 5.22 -6.52
CA ARG A 124 15.18 3.81 -6.53
C ARG A 124 13.99 2.87 -6.62
N ARG A 125 14.21 1.67 -7.17
CA ARG A 125 13.23 0.59 -7.26
C ARG A 125 13.35 -0.35 -6.06
N GLU A 126 13.11 0.20 -4.88
CA GLU A 126 13.19 -0.50 -3.61
C GLU A 126 12.12 0.03 -2.65
N TRP A 127 12.00 -0.63 -1.50
CA TRP A 127 11.08 -0.23 -0.45
C TRP A 127 11.59 1.04 0.25
N GLY A 128 10.66 1.86 0.72
CA GLY A 128 10.99 3.00 1.56
C GLY A 128 11.60 2.56 2.89
N ALA A 129 12.36 3.43 3.52
CA ALA A 129 13.18 3.10 4.70
C ALA A 129 12.39 2.45 5.85
N PHE A 130 11.12 2.80 6.02
CA PHE A 130 10.26 2.19 7.06
C PHE A 130 9.68 0.85 6.62
N LEU A 131 9.19 0.72 5.39
CA LEU A 131 8.68 -0.58 4.91
C LEU A 131 9.78 -1.63 4.81
N SER A 132 11.02 -1.21 4.49
CA SER A 132 12.19 -2.10 4.48
C SER A 132 12.46 -2.79 5.83
N ARG A 133 11.85 -2.34 6.92
CA ARG A 133 11.91 -2.99 8.24
C ARG A 133 11.02 -4.23 8.37
N PHE A 134 10.10 -4.45 7.43
CA PHE A 134 9.17 -5.58 7.46
C PHE A 134 9.32 -6.50 6.25
N PRO A 135 10.55 -6.99 5.94
CA PRO A 135 10.81 -7.77 4.72
C PRO A 135 10.05 -9.11 4.69
N ASP A 136 9.57 -9.56 5.86
CA ASP A 136 8.80 -10.78 6.05
C ASP A 136 7.31 -10.64 5.68
N LEU A 137 6.81 -9.41 5.45
CA LEU A 137 5.41 -9.15 5.15
C LEU A 137 5.20 -8.78 3.67
N PRO A 138 4.10 -9.23 3.04
CA PRO A 138 3.74 -8.75 1.71
C PRO A 138 3.46 -7.24 1.73
N ALA A 139 4.02 -6.50 0.77
CA ALA A 139 3.73 -5.09 0.57
C ALA A 139 3.17 -4.84 -0.85
N ILE A 140 2.12 -4.04 -0.97
CA ILE A 140 1.45 -3.72 -2.23
C ILE A 140 1.28 -2.20 -2.33
N ASP A 141 1.61 -1.62 -3.48
CA ASP A 141 1.31 -0.20 -3.73
C ASP A 141 -0.20 0.01 -3.81
N VAL A 142 -0.69 1.11 -3.24
CA VAL A 142 -2.12 1.44 -3.22
C VAL A 142 -2.76 1.48 -4.61
N SER A 143 -2.01 1.86 -5.66
CA SER A 143 -2.55 1.85 -7.02
C SER A 143 -2.88 0.43 -7.48
N ASP A 144 -2.05 -0.56 -7.14
CA ASP A 144 -2.28 -1.98 -7.46
C ASP A 144 -3.35 -2.58 -6.55
N PHE A 145 -3.29 -2.27 -5.25
CA PHE A 145 -4.29 -2.73 -4.29
C PHE A 145 -5.71 -2.24 -4.64
N SER A 146 -5.82 -1.04 -5.21
CA SER A 146 -7.09 -0.45 -5.66
C SER A 146 -7.67 -1.08 -6.94
N ARG A 147 -6.88 -1.88 -7.67
CA ARG A 147 -7.31 -2.56 -8.91
C ARG A 147 -7.86 -3.96 -8.61
N TYR A 148 -9.00 -4.00 -7.93
CA TYR A 148 -9.66 -5.27 -7.55
C TYR A 148 -10.90 -5.59 -8.38
N ARG A 149 -11.33 -4.69 -9.26
CA ARG A 149 -12.43 -4.92 -10.21
C ARG A 149 -11.88 -5.51 -11.49
N VAL A 150 -12.37 -6.68 -11.86
CA VAL A 150 -11.89 -7.44 -13.02
C VAL A 150 -13.07 -7.74 -13.93
N TYR A 151 -12.92 -7.40 -15.21
CA TYR A 151 -13.82 -7.82 -16.26
C TYR A 151 -13.13 -8.92 -17.07
N LEU A 152 -13.71 -10.13 -17.07
CA LEU A 152 -13.11 -11.28 -17.76
C LEU A 152 -13.59 -11.36 -19.20
N ALA A 153 -12.94 -10.59 -20.08
CA ALA A 153 -13.23 -10.47 -21.51
C ALA A 153 -12.79 -11.69 -22.38
N ALA A 154 -12.84 -12.91 -21.84
CA ALA A 154 -12.41 -14.10 -22.57
C ALA A 154 -13.42 -14.50 -23.67
N PRO A 155 -12.97 -15.15 -24.76
CA PRO A 155 -13.86 -15.84 -25.69
C PRO A 155 -14.76 -16.85 -24.96
N LEU A 156 -16.00 -17.03 -25.41
CA LEU A 156 -17.00 -17.90 -24.76
C LEU A 156 -17.64 -18.90 -25.74
N PHE A 157 -16.91 -19.26 -26.80
CA PHE A 157 -17.43 -20.03 -27.93
C PHE A 157 -17.58 -21.52 -27.59
N SER A 158 -16.71 -22.06 -26.75
CA SER A 158 -16.70 -23.45 -26.33
C SER A 158 -17.11 -23.63 -24.87
N LEU A 159 -17.54 -24.84 -24.52
CA LEU A 159 -17.79 -25.22 -23.13
C LEU A 159 -16.53 -25.12 -22.26
N ALA A 160 -15.35 -25.41 -22.83
CA ALA A 160 -14.08 -25.34 -22.12
C ALA A 160 -13.74 -23.89 -21.72
N GLU A 161 -13.90 -22.94 -22.64
CA GLU A 161 -13.65 -21.52 -22.37
C GLU A 161 -14.60 -20.95 -21.31
N ARG A 162 -15.90 -21.28 -21.39
CA ARG A 162 -16.88 -20.87 -20.38
C ARG A 162 -16.53 -21.41 -19.00
N ARG A 163 -16.14 -22.70 -18.92
CA ARG A 163 -15.72 -23.33 -17.66
C ARG A 163 -14.47 -22.69 -17.08
N TYR A 164 -13.48 -22.39 -17.91
CA TYR A 164 -12.27 -21.69 -17.48
C TYR A 164 -12.61 -20.31 -16.90
N ASN A 165 -13.47 -19.55 -17.59
CA ASN A 165 -13.85 -18.20 -17.16
C ASN A 165 -14.56 -18.21 -15.80
N ILE A 166 -15.48 -19.16 -15.58
CA ILE A 166 -16.15 -19.37 -14.28
C ILE A 166 -15.14 -19.75 -13.18
N GLN A 167 -14.25 -20.71 -13.45
CA GLN A 167 -13.25 -21.15 -12.47
C GLN A 167 -12.30 -20.02 -12.06
N LEU A 168 -11.89 -19.19 -13.02
CA LEU A 168 -11.07 -18.01 -12.75
C LEU A 168 -11.83 -16.97 -11.93
N ALA A 169 -13.10 -16.72 -12.24
CA ALA A 169 -13.94 -15.82 -11.45
C ALA A 169 -14.11 -16.29 -10.00
N ASP A 170 -14.32 -17.59 -9.79
CA ASP A 170 -14.43 -18.16 -8.44
C ASP A 170 -13.12 -18.08 -7.65
N LEU A 171 -11.98 -18.26 -8.33
CA LEU A 171 -10.67 -18.04 -7.71
C LEU A 171 -10.49 -16.58 -7.29
N LEU A 172 -10.79 -15.64 -8.19
CA LEU A 172 -10.66 -14.21 -7.94
C LEU A 172 -11.60 -13.72 -6.82
N ARG A 173 -12.87 -14.14 -6.84
CA ARG A 173 -13.86 -13.79 -5.81
C ARG A 173 -13.44 -14.27 -4.42
N ARG A 174 -12.88 -15.48 -4.32
CA ARG A 174 -12.30 -16.00 -3.06
C ARG A 174 -11.11 -15.19 -2.54
N ASN A 175 -10.45 -14.41 -3.40
CA ASN A 175 -9.32 -13.55 -3.07
C ASN A 175 -9.70 -12.06 -3.07
N CYS A 176 -10.96 -11.74 -2.75
CA CYS A 176 -11.45 -10.36 -2.60
C CYS A 176 -11.31 -9.50 -3.87
N TYR A 177 -11.62 -10.09 -5.04
CA TYR A 177 -11.79 -9.39 -6.30
C TYR A 177 -13.26 -9.35 -6.71
N GLU A 178 -13.68 -8.21 -7.23
CA GLU A 178 -15.02 -8.02 -7.80
C GLU A 178 -14.95 -8.39 -9.28
N VAL A 179 -15.61 -9.49 -9.65
CA VAL A 179 -15.49 -10.07 -10.99
C VAL A 179 -16.79 -9.96 -11.75
N TYR A 180 -16.70 -9.33 -12.91
CA TYR A 180 -17.75 -9.20 -13.90
C TYR A 180 -17.51 -10.20 -15.03
N LEU A 181 -18.49 -11.07 -15.25
CA LEU A 181 -18.49 -12.07 -16.30
C LEU A 181 -19.40 -11.61 -17.45
N PRO A 182 -18.94 -11.61 -18.71
CA PRO A 182 -19.79 -11.27 -19.86
C PRO A 182 -20.97 -12.22 -20.07
N GLN A 183 -20.89 -13.44 -19.51
CA GLN A 183 -21.93 -14.47 -19.61
C GLN A 183 -23.00 -14.43 -18.51
N ASP A 184 -22.85 -13.54 -17.53
CA ASP A 184 -23.84 -13.35 -16.45
C ASP A 184 -25.00 -12.46 -16.92
#